data_AF-A0A6V7KHW4-F1
#
_entry.id   AF-A0A6V7KHW4-F1
#
_cell.length_a   1.000
_cell.length_b   1.000
_cell.length_c   1.000
_cell.angle_alpha   90.00
_cell.angle_beta   90.00
_cell.angle_gamma   90.00
#
_symmetry.space_group_name_H-M   'P 1'
#
loop_
_entity.id
_entity.type
_entity.pdbx_description
1 polymer ?
#
loop_
_entity_poly.entity_id
_entity_poly.type
_entity_poly.pdbx_seq_one_letter_code
_entity_poly.pdbx_strand_id
1 'polypeptide(L)' 'VPWRTCDNQWNSKYCITPEERLKANCWTDHLQNVTMCQTSFGNYSTQILKDPVKEYW' A
#
# COMPACT_ATOMS: atom_id res chain seq x y z
N VAL A 1 7.99 15.60 -1.89
CA VAL A 1 7.66 15.35 -3.31
C VAL A 1 6.33 14.62 -3.37
N PRO A 2 5.42 14.97 -4.30
CA PRO A 2 4.06 14.43 -4.32
C PRO A 2 4.00 12.89 -4.37
N TRP A 3 4.97 12.26 -5.04
CA TRP A 3 5.07 10.80 -5.19
C TRP A 3 5.76 10.06 -4.02
N ARG A 4 5.90 10.71 -2.86
CA ARG A 4 6.30 10.02 -1.61
C ARG A 4 5.12 9.82 -0.66
N THR A 5 3.98 10.44 -0.93
CA THR A 5 2.81 10.45 -0.04
C THR A 5 1.57 9.95 -0.77
N CYS A 6 0.65 9.35 -0.03
CA CYS A 6 -0.64 8.92 -0.57
C CYS A 6 -1.70 10.03 -0.57
N ASP A 7 -1.38 11.21 -0.02
CA ASP A 7 -2.29 12.35 0.16
C ASP A 7 -2.50 13.20 -1.11
N ASN A 8 -2.74 12.55 -2.25
CA ASN A 8 -3.09 13.22 -3.49
C ASN A 8 -4.37 12.61 -4.07
N GLN A 9 -5.15 13.44 -4.76
CA GLN A 9 -6.47 13.03 -5.28
C GLN A 9 -6.41 11.94 -6.37
N TRP A 10 -5.28 11.79 -7.05
CA TRP A 10 -5.07 10.78 -8.09
C TRP A 10 -4.54 9.44 -7.54
N ASN A 11 -4.18 9.36 -6.26
CA ASN A 11 -3.75 8.10 -5.66
C ASN A 11 -4.95 7.19 -5.42
N SER A 12 -4.73 5.88 -5.57
CA SER A 12 -5.75 4.88 -5.25
C SER A 12 -6.04 4.86 -3.75
N LYS A 13 -7.26 4.47 -3.37
CA LYS A 13 -7.63 4.18 -1.96
C LYS A 13 -6.77 3.09 -1.30
N TYR A 14 -6.05 2.29 -2.10
CA TYR A 14 -5.10 1.27 -1.64
C TYR A 14 -3.64 1.74 -1.70
N CYS A 15 -3.42 3.05 -1.80
CA CYS A 15 -2.08 3.60 -1.78
C CYS A 15 -1.43 3.34 -0.41
N ILE A 16 -0.18 2.87 -0.44
CA ILE A 16 0.67 2.73 0.74
C ILE A 16 2.03 3.35 0.43
N THR A 17 2.54 4.19 1.31
CA THR A 17 3.87 4.77 1.13
C THR A 17 4.97 3.71 1.36
N PRO A 18 6.17 3.89 0.79
CA PRO A 18 7.28 2.97 1.04
C PRO A 18 7.62 2.83 2.54
N GLU A 19 7.52 3.91 3.31
CA GLU A 19 7.78 3.89 4.75
C GLU A 19 6.71 3.10 5.52
N GLU A 20 5.43 3.30 5.19
CA GLU A 20 4.33 2.52 5.77
C GLU A 20 4.47 1.04 5.42
N ARG A 21 4.87 0.70 4.19
CA ARG A 21 5.09 -0.69 3.78
C ARG A 21 6.19 -1.37 4.60
N LEU A 22 7.27 -0.66 4.91
CA LEU A 22 8.36 -1.19 5.73
C LEU A 22 7.96 -1.39 7.20
N LYS A 23 7.01 -0.60 7.69
CA LYS A 23 6.48 -0.66 9.06
C LYS A 23 5.27 -1.58 9.20
N ALA A 24 4.63 -1.95 8.09
CA ALA A 24 3.44 -2.79 8.08
C ALA A 24 3.77 -4.21 8.55
N ASN A 25 2.95 -4.73 9.46
CA ASN A 25 3.04 -6.13 9.86
C ASN A 25 2.39 -7.00 8.77
N CYS A 26 3.17 -7.84 8.12
CA CYS A 26 2.69 -8.70 7.03
C CYS A 26 2.77 -10.19 7.42
N TRP A 27 1.77 -10.95 7.02
CA TRP A 27 1.71 -12.40 7.20
C TRP A 27 1.21 -13.08 5.94
N THR A 28 1.54 -14.37 5.80
CA THR A 28 0.97 -15.19 4.74
C THR A 28 -0.38 -15.71 5.19
N ASP A 29 -1.43 -15.37 4.45
CA ASP A 29 -2.74 -16.01 4.60
C ASP A 29 -2.70 -17.37 3.89
N HIS A 30 -2.72 -18.45 4.68
CA HIS A 30 -2.59 -19.81 4.17
C HIS A 30 -3.84 -20.30 3.42
N LEU A 31 -5.00 -19.67 3.61
CA LEU A 31 -6.25 -20.05 2.94
C LEU A 31 -6.27 -19.59 1.49
N GLN A 32 -5.79 -18.37 1.24
CA GLN A 32 -5.74 -17.74 -0.08
C GLN A 32 -4.34 -17.80 -0.72
N ASN A 33 -3.33 -18.24 0.04
CA ASN A 33 -1.91 -18.23 -0.34
C ASN A 33 -1.42 -16.85 -0.81
N VAL A 34 -1.88 -15.80 -0.13
CA VAL A 34 -1.51 -14.40 -0.41
C VAL A 34 -0.81 -13.78 0.79
N THR A 35 0.08 -12.83 0.53
CA THR A 35 0.67 -12.04 1.62
C THR A 35 -0.29 -10.90 1.95
N MET A 36 -0.78 -10.89 3.18
CA MET A 36 -1.61 -9.84 3.75
C MET A 36 -0.73 -8.92 4.60
N CYS A 37 -1.00 -7.62 4.55
CA CYS A 37 -0.33 -6.63 5.37
C CYS A 37 -1.38 -5.81 6.14
N GLN A 38 -1.11 -5.57 7.41
CA GLN A 38 -1.88 -4.64 8.23
C GLN A 38 -1.41 -3.21 7.93
N THR A 39 -2.30 -2.41 7.36
CA THR A 39 -2.09 -0.98 7.08
C THR A 39 -2.93 -0.12 8.01
N SER A 40 -2.71 1.20 7.97
CA SER A 40 -3.49 2.19 8.73
C SER A 40 -4.98 2.22 8.34
N PHE A 41 -5.32 1.73 7.15
CA PHE A 41 -6.67 1.73 6.59
C PHE A 41 -7.28 0.33 6.47
N GLY A 42 -6.59 -0.72 6.94
CA GLY A 42 -7.11 -2.08 7.03
C GLY A 42 -6.11 -3.19 6.68
N ASN A 43 -6.58 -4.43 6.67
CA ASN A 43 -5.78 -5.58 6.27
C ASN A 43 -5.99 -5.85 4.79
N TYR A 44 -4.93 -5.72 3.99
CA TYR A 44 -5.01 -5.85 2.55
C TYR A 44 -3.89 -6.72 1.99
N SER A 45 -4.20 -7.41 0.89
CA SER A 45 -3.20 -8.18 0.16
C SER A 45 -2.18 -7.27 -0.50
N THR A 46 -0.92 -7.70 -0.51
CA THR A 46 0.16 -6.99 -1.21
C THR A 46 -0.11 -6.83 -2.71
N GLN A 47 -0.98 -7.64 -3.30
CA GLN A 47 -1.35 -7.57 -4.72
C GLN A 47 -2.19 -6.34 -5.06
N ILE A 48 -3.00 -5.85 -4.12
CA ILE A 48 -3.90 -4.71 -4.32
C ILE A 48 -3.31 -3.39 -3.81
N LEU A 49 -2.34 -3.45 -2.89
CA LEU A 49 -1.61 -2.28 -2.42
C LEU A 49 -0.80 -1.66 -3.56
N LYS A 50 -0.85 -0.33 -3.68
CA LYS A 50 -0.17 0.44 -4.74
C LYS A 50 0.76 1.49 -4.15
N ASP A 51 1.83 1.80 -4.87
CA ASP A 51 2.73 2.89 -4.51
C ASP A 51 2.15 4.25 -4.93
N PRO A 52 2.59 5.36 -4.31
CA PRO A 52 2.21 6.70 -4.74
C PRO A 52 2.58 6.94 -6.21
N VAL A 53 1.64 7.49 -6.98
CA VAL A 53 1.85 7.73 -8.42
C VAL A 53 2.80 8.91 -8.60
N LYS A 54 3.81 8.72 -9.45
CA LYS A 54 4.65 9.81 -9.96
C LYS A 54 3.94 10.49 -11.12
N GLU A 55 3.63 11.77 -10.95
CA GLU A 55 3.19 12.61 -12.07
C GLU A 55 4.38 12.79 -13.03
N TYR A 56 4.20 12.39 -14.28
CA TYR A 56 5.09 12.73 -15.37
C TYR A 56 4.42 13.90 -16.10
N TRP A 57 4.88 15.12 -15.82
CA TRP A 57 4.64 16.29 -16.68
C TRP A 57 5.90 16.61 -17.47
#